data_AF-A0A2N5IBX5-F1
#
_entry.id   AF-A0A2N5IBX5-F1
#
_cell.length_a   1.000
_cell.length_b   1.000
_cell.length_c   1.000
_cell.angle_alpha   90.00
_cell.angle_beta   90.00
_cell.angle_gamma   90.00
#
_symmetry.space_group_name_H-M   'P 1'
#
loop_
_entity.id
_entity.type
_entity.pdbx_description
1 polymer ?
#
loop_
_entity_poly.entity_id
_entity_poly.type
_entity_poly.pdbx_seq_one_letter_code
_entity_poly.pdbx_strand_id
1 'polypeptide(L)'
;MNPVIELERLVYFFKNKEDRDENKLFLVQEKKEGKVCWIPLTKGWDYQLWYHIGERGGLAEAEELFLHENGEAKKVTIEEYVKSCRETLNKAIPAETIFNRFDIQVTASRKKDLKRDYIIQTIEKEYGLEKVKEDEERIYYEKTITTSEELEKITINWIDKEHEVYMSITEKQ
;
A
#
# COMPACT_ATOMS: atom_id res chain seq x y z
N MET A 1 -4.99 23.69 4.77
CA MET A 1 -4.50 22.43 4.15
C MET A 1 -5.52 22.04 3.09
N ASN A 2 -5.12 21.61 1.90
CA ASN A 2 -6.11 21.12 0.92
C ASN A 2 -6.56 19.73 1.36
N PRO A 3 -7.88 19.47 1.48
CA PRO A 3 -8.37 18.18 1.94
C PRO A 3 -8.01 17.07 0.95
N VAL A 4 -7.80 15.86 1.47
CA VAL A 4 -7.66 14.65 0.68
C VAL A 4 -9.04 14.20 0.25
N ILE A 5 -9.21 13.84 -1.03
CA ILE A 5 -10.45 13.27 -1.53
C ILE A 5 -10.18 11.82 -1.93
N GLU A 6 -10.76 10.86 -1.21
CA GLU A 6 -10.74 9.46 -1.62
C GLU A 6 -11.76 9.21 -2.72
N LEU A 7 -11.31 8.63 -3.83
CA LEU A 7 -12.11 8.39 -5.02
C LEU A 7 -12.61 6.94 -5.08
N GLU A 8 -11.73 5.99 -4.79
CA GLU A 8 -12.00 4.56 -4.91
C GLU A 8 -11.18 3.79 -3.87
N ARG A 9 -11.66 2.60 -3.48
CA ARG A 9 -10.91 1.67 -2.63
C ARG A 9 -10.99 0.27 -3.20
N LEU A 10 -9.90 -0.47 -3.12
CA LEU A 10 -9.82 -1.87 -3.52
C LEU A 10 -9.15 -2.67 -2.42
N VAL A 11 -9.63 -3.90 -2.22
CA VAL A 11 -9.02 -4.84 -1.29
C VAL A 11 -8.71 -6.12 -2.03
N TYR A 12 -7.49 -6.61 -1.86
CA TYR A 12 -7.04 -7.89 -2.40
C TYR A 12 -6.73 -8.88 -1.29
N PHE A 13 -7.10 -10.15 -1.45
CA PHE A 13 -6.73 -11.25 -0.54
C PHE A 13 -5.75 -12.21 -1.23
N PHE A 14 -4.79 -12.80 -0.50
CA PHE A 14 -3.74 -13.64 -1.11
C PHE A 14 -4.08 -15.13 -1.14
N LYS A 15 -4.84 -15.65 -0.16
CA LYS A 15 -5.20 -17.08 -0.07
C LYS A 15 -6.70 -17.30 0.03
N ASN A 16 -7.33 -16.85 1.12
CA ASN A 16 -8.74 -17.09 1.38
C ASN A 16 -9.43 -15.86 1.99
N LYS A 17 -10.42 -15.31 1.29
CA LYS A 17 -11.19 -14.13 1.73
C LYS A 17 -11.92 -14.30 3.07
N GLU A 18 -12.30 -15.53 3.42
CA GLU A 18 -13.07 -15.82 4.65
C GLU A 18 -12.17 -15.98 5.88
N ASP A 19 -10.85 -16.09 5.68
CA ASP A 19 -9.90 -16.23 6.78
C ASP A 19 -9.57 -14.86 7.38
N ARG A 20 -9.71 -14.78 8.71
CA ARG A 20 -9.55 -13.55 9.49
C ARG A 20 -8.07 -13.18 9.64
N ASP A 21 -7.22 -14.19 9.68
CA ASP A 21 -5.77 -14.04 9.82
C ASP A 21 -5.08 -14.08 8.45
N GLU A 22 -5.85 -13.95 7.37
CA GLU A 22 -5.30 -13.87 6.02
C GLU A 22 -4.86 -12.44 5.70
N ASN A 23 -3.68 -12.34 5.08
CA ASN A 23 -3.14 -11.09 4.57
C ASN A 23 -4.08 -10.50 3.50
N LYS A 24 -4.30 -9.20 3.59
CA LYS A 24 -5.02 -8.43 2.57
C LYS A 24 -4.24 -7.18 2.23
N LEU A 25 -4.27 -6.76 0.97
CA LEU A 25 -3.72 -5.50 0.49
C LEU A 25 -4.85 -4.51 0.26
N PHE A 26 -4.81 -3.37 0.96
CA PHE A 26 -5.83 -2.33 0.86
C PHE A 26 -5.27 -1.13 0.10
N LEU A 27 -5.88 -0.83 -1.04
CA LEU A 27 -5.52 0.27 -1.92
C LEU A 27 -6.57 1.37 -1.83
N VAL A 28 -6.12 2.61 -1.84
CA VAL A 28 -6.97 3.80 -1.92
C VAL A 28 -6.53 4.60 -3.12
N GLN A 29 -7.47 4.98 -3.98
CA GLN A 29 -7.27 6.04 -4.95
C GLN A 29 -7.62 7.35 -4.27
N GLU A 30 -6.69 8.29 -4.21
CA GLU A 30 -6.94 9.62 -3.66
C GLU A 30 -6.51 10.73 -4.61
N LYS A 31 -7.24 11.85 -4.54
CA LYS A 31 -6.86 13.11 -5.13
C LYS A 31 -6.27 14.00 -4.06
N LYS A 32 -4.98 14.31 -4.18
CA LYS A 32 -4.25 15.22 -3.31
C LYS A 32 -3.52 16.26 -4.15
N GLU A 33 -3.74 17.53 -3.84
CA GLU A 33 -3.12 18.66 -4.57
C GLU A 33 -3.33 18.60 -6.10
N GLY A 34 -4.52 18.15 -6.52
CA GLY A 34 -4.89 18.03 -7.94
C GLY A 34 -4.37 16.78 -8.65
N LYS A 35 -3.53 15.97 -8.00
CA LYS A 35 -3.02 14.70 -8.55
C LYS A 35 -3.84 13.53 -8.03
N VAL A 36 -4.21 12.63 -8.93
CA VAL A 36 -4.85 11.36 -8.59
C VAL A 36 -3.76 10.29 -8.51
N CYS A 37 -3.69 9.56 -7.41
CA CYS A 37 -2.76 8.46 -7.24
C CYS A 37 -3.41 7.29 -6.49
N TRP A 38 -2.90 6.09 -6.75
CA TRP A 38 -3.19 4.90 -5.95
C TRP A 38 -2.14 4.77 -4.86
N ILE A 39 -2.60 4.55 -3.63
CA ILE A 39 -1.76 4.37 -2.45
C ILE A 39 -2.06 2.99 -1.85
N PRO A 40 -1.04 2.13 -1.69
CA PRO A 40 -1.16 0.96 -0.85
C PRO A 40 -1.20 1.40 0.61
N LEU A 41 -2.41 1.52 1.17
CA LEU A 41 -2.63 2.01 2.52
C LEU A 41 -1.97 1.08 3.54
N THR A 42 -2.18 -0.23 3.38
CA THR A 42 -1.54 -1.26 4.21
C THR A 42 -1.68 -2.65 3.61
N LYS A 43 -0.87 -3.58 4.10
CA LYS A 43 -0.87 -4.99 3.74
C LYS A 43 -0.62 -5.82 4.98
N GLY A 44 -1.54 -6.71 5.29
CA GLY A 44 -1.49 -7.47 6.52
C GLY A 44 -2.83 -8.06 6.89
N TRP A 45 -2.93 -8.60 8.11
CA TRP A 45 -4.19 -9.15 8.63
C TRP A 45 -5.16 -8.02 8.97
N ASP A 46 -6.45 -8.36 9.13
CA ASP A 46 -7.53 -7.40 9.39
C ASP A 46 -7.22 -6.41 10.52
N TYR A 47 -6.53 -6.83 11.58
CA TYR A 47 -6.16 -5.93 12.68
C TYR A 47 -5.20 -4.81 12.28
N GLN A 48 -4.26 -5.07 11.36
CA GLN A 48 -3.34 -4.05 10.87
C GLN A 48 -4.08 -3.02 9.98
N LEU A 49 -5.12 -3.48 9.27
CA LEU A 49 -6.02 -2.61 8.51
C LEU A 49 -6.79 -1.65 9.41
N TRP A 50 -7.30 -2.14 10.54
CA TRP A 50 -8.10 -1.32 11.45
C TRP A 50 -7.35 -0.12 12.03
N TYR A 51 -6.02 -0.22 12.22
CA TYR A 51 -5.20 0.91 12.65
C TYR A 51 -5.28 2.07 11.63
N HIS A 52 -4.99 1.79 10.36
CA HIS A 52 -5.02 2.81 9.30
C HIS A 52 -6.43 3.29 8.95
N ILE A 53 -7.43 2.41 9.03
CA ILE A 53 -8.84 2.79 8.88
C ILE A 53 -9.24 3.77 10.01
N GLY A 54 -8.80 3.52 11.24
CA GLY A 54 -9.05 4.41 12.38
C GLY A 54 -8.40 5.78 12.21
N GLU A 55 -7.13 5.83 11.80
CA GLU A 55 -6.43 7.09 11.50
C GLU A 55 -7.17 7.91 10.44
N ARG A 56 -7.54 7.28 9.32
CA ARG A 56 -8.28 7.96 8.24
C ARG A 56 -9.71 8.34 8.63
N GLY A 57 -10.34 7.56 9.49
CA GLY A 57 -11.61 7.91 10.12
C GLY A 57 -11.51 9.18 10.99
N GLY A 58 -10.39 9.35 11.71
CA GLY A 58 -10.09 10.60 12.42
C GLY A 58 -9.91 11.79 11.48
N LEU A 59 -9.25 11.60 10.33
CA LEU A 59 -9.14 12.64 9.30
C LEU A 59 -10.49 13.01 8.70
N ALA A 60 -11.39 12.05 8.54
CA ALA A 60 -12.75 12.30 8.06
C ALA A 60 -13.54 13.16 9.06
N GLU A 61 -13.47 12.81 10.35
CA GLU A 61 -14.10 13.58 11.44
C GLU A 61 -13.55 15.01 11.54
N ALA A 62 -12.26 15.19 11.27
CA ALA A 62 -11.59 16.50 11.25
C ALA A 62 -11.85 17.31 9.96
N GLU A 63 -12.65 16.80 9.02
CA GLU A 63 -12.88 17.38 7.69
C GLU A 63 -11.58 17.57 6.87
N GLU A 64 -10.59 16.70 7.09
CA GLU A 64 -9.34 16.66 6.33
C GLU A 64 -9.37 15.58 5.23
N LEU A 65 -10.36 14.67 5.29
CA LEU A 65 -10.62 13.62 4.31
C LEU A 65 -12.09 13.63 3.89
N PHE A 66 -12.34 13.58 2.59
CA PHE A 66 -13.67 13.51 1.99
C PHE A 66 -13.78 12.27 1.12
N LEU A 67 -14.99 11.73 0.97
CA LEU A 67 -15.26 10.65 0.03
C LEU A 67 -15.87 11.21 -1.24
N HIS A 68 -15.47 10.69 -2.39
CA HIS A 68 -16.13 10.98 -3.65
C HIS A 68 -17.36 10.10 -3.81
N GLU A 69 -18.55 10.70 -3.72
CA GLU A 69 -19.82 10.02 -3.93
C GLU A 69 -20.65 10.82 -4.92
N ASN A 70 -21.22 10.15 -5.93
CA ASN A 70 -22.10 10.76 -6.94
C ASN A 70 -21.50 11.97 -7.68
N GLY A 71 -20.17 11.98 -7.91
CA GLY A 71 -19.49 13.06 -8.62
C GLY A 71 -19.08 14.25 -7.73
N GLU A 72 -19.33 14.19 -6.43
CA GLU A 72 -19.04 15.27 -5.48
C GLU A 72 -18.21 14.79 -4.28
N ALA A 73 -17.46 15.71 -3.68
CA ALA A 73 -16.73 15.45 -2.43
C ALA A 73 -17.70 15.59 -1.25
N LYS A 74 -17.86 14.51 -0.49
CA LYS A 74 -18.80 14.39 0.62
C LYS A 74 -18.04 14.28 1.95
N LYS A 75 -18.46 15.08 2.92
CA LYS A 75 -18.05 14.93 4.33
C LYS A 75 -18.68 13.67 4.90
N VAL A 76 -17.91 12.89 5.64
CA VAL A 76 -18.40 11.67 6.29
C VAL A 76 -17.92 11.63 7.72
N THR A 77 -18.73 11.05 8.61
CA THR A 77 -18.27 10.79 9.98
C THR A 77 -17.31 9.60 10.02
N ILE A 78 -16.62 9.42 11.15
CA ILE A 78 -15.81 8.22 11.37
C ILE A 78 -16.63 6.92 11.21
N GLU A 79 -17.87 6.87 11.69
CA GLU A 79 -18.73 5.68 11.57
C GLU A 79 -19.09 5.37 10.11
N GLU A 80 -19.42 6.40 9.34
CA GLU A 80 -19.71 6.27 7.90
C GLU A 80 -18.46 5.79 7.13
N TYR A 81 -17.30 6.35 7.45
CA TYR A 81 -16.02 5.94 6.89
C TYR A 81 -15.72 4.46 7.19
N VAL A 82 -15.81 4.06 8.46
CA VAL A 82 -15.58 2.68 8.90
C VAL A 82 -16.58 1.72 8.24
N LYS A 83 -17.85 2.10 8.13
CA LYS A 83 -18.87 1.31 7.45
C LYS A 83 -18.50 1.09 5.98
N SER A 84 -18.09 2.14 5.28
CA SER A 84 -17.65 2.06 3.88
C SER A 84 -16.42 1.15 3.70
N CYS A 85 -15.45 1.20 4.63
CA CYS A 85 -14.31 0.29 4.64
C CYS A 85 -14.72 -1.17 4.84
N ARG A 86 -15.68 -1.46 5.74
CA ARG A 86 -16.22 -2.82 5.94
C ARG A 86 -16.88 -3.36 4.67
N GLU A 87 -17.67 -2.54 4.00
CA GLU A 87 -18.31 -2.91 2.73
C GLU A 87 -17.27 -3.22 1.64
N THR A 88 -16.14 -2.50 1.64
CA THR A 88 -15.03 -2.75 0.71
C THR A 88 -14.29 -4.05 1.05
N LEU A 89 -13.99 -4.30 2.32
CA LEU A 89 -13.36 -5.56 2.78
C LEU A 89 -14.19 -6.79 2.41
N ASN A 90 -15.52 -6.71 2.53
CA ASN A 90 -16.43 -7.80 2.15
C ASN A 90 -16.45 -8.09 0.63
N LYS A 91 -15.98 -7.14 -0.19
CA LYS A 91 -15.87 -7.25 -1.64
C LYS A 91 -14.43 -7.52 -2.10
N ALA A 92 -13.57 -8.01 -1.19
CA ALA A 92 -12.17 -8.29 -1.51
C ALA A 92 -12.03 -9.26 -2.70
N ILE A 93 -11.01 -9.01 -3.51
CA ILE A 93 -10.77 -9.66 -4.81
C ILE A 93 -9.49 -10.52 -4.71
N PRO A 94 -9.35 -11.64 -5.45
CA PRO A 94 -8.10 -12.39 -5.45
C PRO A 94 -6.90 -11.53 -5.89
N ALA A 95 -5.79 -11.59 -5.17
CA ALA A 95 -4.59 -10.79 -5.42
C ALA A 95 -3.98 -11.03 -6.80
N GLU A 96 -4.18 -12.20 -7.41
CA GLU A 96 -3.73 -12.51 -8.77
C GLU A 96 -4.32 -11.54 -9.81
N THR A 97 -5.49 -11.00 -9.54
CA THR A 97 -6.20 -10.10 -10.48
C THR A 97 -5.64 -8.69 -10.49
N ILE A 98 -4.82 -8.31 -9.49
CA ILE A 98 -4.28 -6.94 -9.37
C ILE A 98 -3.47 -6.55 -10.61
N PHE A 99 -2.74 -7.51 -11.19
CA PHE A 99 -1.87 -7.30 -12.34
C PHE A 99 -2.63 -7.03 -13.64
N ASN A 100 -3.95 -7.24 -13.66
CA ASN A 100 -4.78 -6.86 -14.81
C ASN A 100 -4.97 -5.34 -14.91
N ARG A 101 -4.95 -4.65 -13.76
CA ARG A 101 -5.23 -3.20 -13.67
C ARG A 101 -4.01 -2.39 -13.31
N PHE A 102 -3.04 -2.98 -12.60
CA PHE A 102 -1.91 -2.26 -12.04
C PHE A 102 -0.57 -2.81 -12.48
N ASP A 103 0.39 -1.90 -12.65
CA ASP A 103 1.82 -2.17 -12.63
C ASP A 103 2.35 -1.92 -11.22
N ILE A 104 3.09 -2.89 -10.68
CA ILE A 104 3.60 -2.85 -9.32
C ILE A 104 5.13 -2.90 -9.37
N GLN A 105 5.76 -1.88 -8.80
CA GLN A 105 7.20 -1.77 -8.70
C GLN A 105 7.62 -1.64 -7.24
N VAL A 106 8.66 -2.34 -6.84
CA VAL A 106 9.30 -2.17 -5.55
C VAL A 106 10.67 -1.56 -5.80
N THR A 107 10.96 -0.49 -5.07
CA THR A 107 12.28 0.11 -5.02
C THR A 107 12.82 -0.01 -3.61
N ALA A 108 14.12 -0.19 -3.49
CA ALA A 108 14.79 -0.17 -2.19
C ALA A 108 16.13 0.53 -2.26
N SER A 109 16.59 1.05 -1.13
CA SER A 109 17.97 1.49 -0.96
C SER A 109 18.49 1.08 0.40
N ARG A 110 19.80 0.89 0.52
CA ARG A 110 20.48 0.75 1.81
C ARG A 110 21.86 1.39 1.79
N LYS A 111 22.38 1.72 2.96
CA LYS A 111 23.78 2.12 3.12
C LYS A 111 24.74 0.99 2.72
N LYS A 112 25.91 1.36 2.18
CA LYS A 112 26.96 0.40 1.82
C LYS A 112 27.56 -0.31 3.03
N ASP A 113 27.81 0.44 4.10
CA ASP A 113 28.46 -0.01 5.33
C ASP A 113 27.48 -0.64 6.33
N LEU A 114 26.29 -1.03 5.84
CA LEU A 114 25.26 -1.65 6.65
C LEU A 114 25.77 -2.96 7.27
N LYS A 115 25.79 -3.00 8.61
CA LYS A 115 26.24 -4.17 9.39
C LYS A 115 25.13 -5.18 9.72
N ARG A 116 23.90 -4.87 9.33
CA ARG A 116 22.70 -5.66 9.65
C ARG A 116 22.45 -6.68 8.54
N ASP A 117 23.06 -7.84 8.66
CA ASP A 117 22.97 -8.92 7.66
C ASP A 117 21.51 -9.30 7.32
N TYR A 118 20.59 -9.24 8.29
CA TYR A 118 19.19 -9.58 8.03
C TYR A 118 18.54 -8.65 6.99
N ILE A 119 18.90 -7.36 6.95
CA ILE A 119 18.35 -6.41 5.97
C ILE A 119 18.84 -6.76 4.56
N ILE A 120 20.12 -7.08 4.44
CA ILE A 120 20.74 -7.51 3.19
C ILE A 120 20.05 -8.80 2.72
N GLN A 121 19.88 -9.77 3.62
CA GLN A 121 19.19 -11.03 3.30
C GLN A 121 17.74 -10.81 2.88
N THR A 122 16.98 -9.96 3.57
CA THR A 122 15.59 -9.67 3.21
C THR A 122 15.48 -9.00 1.84
N ILE A 123 16.24 -7.93 1.59
CA ILE A 123 16.18 -7.19 0.31
C ILE A 123 16.69 -8.06 -0.85
N GLU A 124 17.87 -8.66 -0.71
CA GLU A 124 18.58 -9.32 -1.82
C GLU A 124 18.13 -10.77 -2.04
N LYS A 125 17.71 -11.48 -0.97
CA LYS A 125 17.35 -12.91 -1.07
C LYS A 125 15.86 -13.16 -0.93
N GLU A 126 15.22 -12.68 0.13
CA GLU A 126 13.81 -13.00 0.41
C GLU A 126 12.88 -12.29 -0.58
N TYR A 127 13.11 -10.99 -0.80
CA TYR A 127 12.36 -10.20 -1.78
C TYR A 127 12.93 -10.37 -3.19
N GLY A 128 14.22 -10.70 -3.28
CA GLY A 128 14.94 -10.91 -4.54
C GLY A 128 15.00 -9.65 -5.40
N LEU A 129 15.22 -8.47 -4.80
CA LEU A 129 15.38 -7.24 -5.57
C LEU A 129 16.74 -7.20 -6.26
N GLU A 130 16.77 -6.62 -7.45
CA GLU A 130 17.97 -6.54 -8.27
C GLU A 130 18.67 -5.20 -8.05
N LYS A 131 19.99 -5.23 -7.86
CA LYS A 131 20.79 -4.00 -7.75
C LYS A 131 20.80 -3.27 -9.10
N VAL A 132 20.37 -2.01 -9.10
CA VAL A 132 20.31 -1.17 -10.31
C VAL A 132 21.39 -0.09 -10.36
N LYS A 133 21.79 0.46 -9.20
CA LYS A 133 22.82 1.50 -9.10
C LYS A 133 23.47 1.53 -7.72
N GLU A 134 24.60 2.21 -7.65
CA GLU A 134 25.35 2.46 -6.41
C GLU A 134 25.97 3.87 -6.51
N ASP A 135 25.84 4.69 -5.47
CA ASP A 135 26.52 5.98 -5.36
C ASP A 135 27.61 5.92 -4.28
N GLU A 136 28.08 7.01 -3.68
CA GLU A 136 29.13 6.96 -2.64
C GLU A 136 28.64 6.32 -1.33
N GLU A 137 27.37 6.48 -0.98
CA GLU A 137 26.81 6.12 0.33
C GLU A 137 25.88 4.91 0.28
N ARG A 138 25.18 4.70 -0.85
CA ARG A 138 24.04 3.79 -0.94
C ARG A 138 24.09 2.85 -2.14
N ILE A 139 23.43 1.70 -1.97
CA ILE A 139 23.11 0.74 -3.02
C ILE A 139 21.59 0.78 -3.22
N TYR A 140 21.16 0.79 -4.46
CA TYR A 140 19.75 0.89 -4.85
C TYR A 140 19.32 -0.34 -5.62
N TYR A 141 18.08 -0.74 -5.41
CA TYR A 141 17.50 -1.95 -5.94
C TYR A 141 16.11 -1.69 -6.49
N GLU A 142 15.72 -2.47 -7.49
CA GLU A 142 14.39 -2.42 -8.06
C GLU A 142 13.90 -3.82 -8.41
N LYS A 143 12.58 -3.99 -8.41
CA LYS A 143 11.91 -5.18 -8.92
C LYS A 143 10.50 -4.84 -9.41
N THR A 144 10.14 -5.35 -10.57
CA THR A 144 8.73 -5.38 -11.01
C THR A 144 8.07 -6.62 -10.44
N ILE A 145 6.92 -6.46 -9.79
CA ILE A 145 6.19 -7.57 -9.18
C ILE A 145 5.18 -8.12 -10.18
N THR A 146 5.20 -9.43 -10.38
CA THR A 146 4.39 -10.08 -11.43
C THR A 146 3.51 -11.20 -10.90
N THR A 147 3.69 -11.61 -9.64
CA THR A 147 2.94 -12.70 -9.02
C THR A 147 2.40 -12.30 -7.65
N SER A 148 1.27 -12.89 -7.25
CA SER A 148 0.66 -12.65 -5.94
C SER A 148 1.57 -13.14 -4.80
N GLU A 149 2.36 -14.20 -5.01
CA GLU A 149 3.34 -14.70 -4.04
C GLU A 149 4.45 -13.68 -3.75
N GLU A 150 5.00 -13.04 -4.78
CA GLU A 150 5.99 -11.97 -4.61
C GLU A 150 5.36 -10.77 -3.89
N LEU A 151 4.15 -10.38 -4.31
CA LEU A 151 3.41 -9.30 -3.71
C LEU A 151 3.09 -9.57 -2.23
N GLU A 152 2.79 -10.81 -1.84
CA GLU A 152 2.52 -11.20 -0.45
C GLU A 152 3.78 -11.09 0.41
N LYS A 153 4.95 -11.45 -0.11
CA LYS A 153 6.22 -11.44 0.64
C LYS A 153 6.74 -10.03 0.93
N ILE A 154 6.62 -9.11 -0.02
CA ILE A 154 7.32 -7.82 0.05
C ILE A 154 6.49 -6.77 0.80
N THR A 155 7.05 -6.17 1.86
CA THR A 155 6.35 -5.08 2.59
C THR A 155 6.03 -3.89 1.69
N ILE A 156 4.94 -3.17 1.98
CA ILE A 156 4.62 -1.92 1.27
C ILE A 156 5.66 -0.85 1.55
N ASN A 157 6.05 -0.74 2.83
CA ASN A 157 6.94 0.28 3.31
C ASN A 157 7.79 -0.29 4.46
N TRP A 158 9.10 -0.10 4.38
CA TRP A 158 10.03 -0.38 5.46
C TRP A 158 11.19 0.61 5.40
N ILE A 159 11.13 1.63 6.25
CA ILE A 159 12.09 2.75 6.28
C ILE A 159 12.74 2.83 7.65
N ASP A 160 14.05 2.94 7.67
CA ASP A 160 14.80 3.51 8.78
C ASP A 160 15.94 4.41 8.26
N LYS A 161 16.91 4.76 9.12
CA LYS A 161 18.05 5.61 8.75
C LYS A 161 19.08 4.93 7.84
N GLU A 162 19.00 3.62 7.70
CA GLU A 162 19.99 2.78 7.05
C GLU A 162 19.46 2.14 5.76
N HIS A 163 18.15 1.90 5.67
CA HIS A 163 17.49 1.39 4.47
C HIS A 163 16.08 1.95 4.26
N GLU A 164 15.61 1.82 3.03
CA GLU A 164 14.28 2.22 2.60
C GLU A 164 13.75 1.16 1.62
N VAL A 165 12.49 0.76 1.76
CA VAL A 165 11.75 -0.08 0.81
C VAL A 165 10.40 0.58 0.55
N TYR A 166 10.05 0.74 -0.72
CA TYR A 166 8.79 1.34 -1.15
C TYR A 166 8.15 0.54 -2.27
N MET A 167 6.86 0.24 -2.11
CA MET A 167 6.00 -0.30 -3.15
C MET A 167 5.20 0.82 -3.83
N SER A 168 5.39 0.93 -5.14
CA SER A 168 4.63 1.77 -6.05
C SER A 168 3.58 0.92 -6.77
N ILE A 169 2.36 1.43 -6.86
CA ILE A 169 1.26 0.81 -7.61
C ILE A 169 0.71 1.87 -8.55
N THR A 170 0.81 1.61 -9.85
CA THR A 170 0.37 2.53 -10.91
C THR A 170 -0.69 1.85 -11.76
N GLU A 171 -1.78 2.56 -12.04
CA GLU A 171 -2.86 2.04 -12.90
C GLU A 171 -2.42 2.04 -14.37
N LYS A 172 -2.71 0.94 -15.07
CA LYS A 172 -2.43 0.80 -16.50
C LYS A 172 -3.32 1.73 -17.32
N GLN A 173 -2.75 2.27 -18.40
CA GLN A 173 -3.49 3.10 -19.37
C GLN A 173 -4.21 2.24 -20.42
#